data_AF-A0A816FUC4-F1
#
_entry.id   AF-A0A816FUC4-F1
#
_cell.length_a   1.000
_cell.length_b   1.000
_cell.length_c   1.000
_cell.angle_alpha   90.00
_cell.angle_beta   90.00
_cell.angle_gamma   90.00
#
_symmetry.space_group_name_H-M   'P 1'
#
loop_
_entity.id
_entity.type
_entity.pdbx_description
1 polymer ?
#
loop_
_entity_poly.entity_id
_entity_poly.type
_entity_poly.pdbx_seq_one_letter_code
_entity_poly.pdbx_strand_id
1 'polypeptide(L)'
;FDIFVNEYANEKIDIRKEYLNFIQQPTSSIQFSFIFYPFFLSTINKIALLNIESKARMYLQRRSIFVHNIFSSIRLNPFFKIHVRRNHLIEDALISLEYQGIEHPDELKKQFFVEFEGEQGHDEGGLSKEFFQLITEQIFSPEYGMFMTNEETRCLWFNPSAAEDLDREYTLIGMLLGLAIYNSIILDIKFPPVLYRKLMGKIGTFEDLETSHPTIYRSLKSLLTFNEENEGMTIEDAFGLTFQVAIADAMGSRLLFDLKENGEIIPVTNVNREVIK
;
A
#
# COMPACT_ATOMS: atom_id res chain seq x y z
N PHE A 1 11.71 -4.49 -19.17
CA PHE A 1 12.62 -3.35 -18.98
C PHE A 1 13.39 -3.60 -17.70
N ASP A 2 14.64 -4.01 -17.82
CA ASP A 2 15.55 -4.04 -16.67
C ASP A 2 15.69 -2.61 -16.13
N ILE A 3 15.58 -2.48 -14.81
CA ILE A 3 15.60 -1.18 -14.12
C ILE A 3 16.99 -0.58 -14.30
N PHE A 4 17.12 0.44 -15.15
CA PHE A 4 18.39 1.17 -15.32
C PHE A 4 18.59 2.10 -14.12
N VAL A 5 19.46 1.70 -13.18
CA VAL A 5 19.97 2.56 -12.10
C VAL A 5 21.44 2.82 -12.35
N ASN A 6 21.81 4.09 -12.51
CA ASN A 6 23.21 4.49 -12.59
C ASN A 6 23.70 4.82 -11.17
N GLU A 7 24.40 3.88 -10.53
CA GLU A 7 24.88 4.01 -9.16
C GLU A 7 25.82 5.21 -8.99
N TYR A 8 26.79 5.37 -9.89
CA TYR A 8 27.77 6.47 -9.83
C TYR A 8 27.12 7.85 -9.86
N ALA A 9 26.09 8.03 -10.69
CA ALA A 9 25.35 9.27 -10.73
C ALA A 9 24.51 9.46 -9.45
N ASN A 10 23.88 8.40 -8.94
CA ASN A 10 23.08 8.46 -7.72
C ASN A 10 23.89 8.79 -6.46
N GLU A 11 25.16 8.36 -6.38
CA GLU A 11 26.07 8.76 -5.30
C GLU A 11 26.42 10.25 -5.32
N LYS A 12 26.40 10.87 -6.50
CA LYS A 12 26.79 12.27 -6.70
C LYS A 12 25.62 13.25 -6.68
N ILE A 13 24.39 12.77 -6.76
CA ILE A 13 23.20 13.63 -6.73
C ILE A 13 23.01 14.18 -5.31
N ASP A 14 23.06 15.51 -5.19
CA ASP A 14 22.59 16.21 -3.99
C ASP A 14 21.08 16.45 -4.09
N ILE A 15 20.31 15.55 -3.48
CA ILE A 15 18.84 15.61 -3.53
C ILE A 15 18.28 16.89 -2.91
N ARG A 16 18.95 17.51 -1.92
CA ARG A 16 18.49 18.80 -1.37
C ARG A 16 18.64 19.90 -2.41
N LYS A 17 19.78 19.95 -3.09
CA LYS A 17 20.02 20.94 -4.14
C LYS A 17 19.06 20.73 -5.32
N GLU A 18 18.84 19.49 -5.73
CA GLU A 18 17.85 19.16 -6.77
C GLU A 18 16.45 19.64 -6.39
N TYR A 19 16.02 19.39 -5.14
CA TYR A 19 14.71 19.83 -4.67
C TYR A 19 14.59 21.36 -4.63
N LEU A 20 15.65 22.07 -4.18
CA LEU A 20 15.69 23.53 -4.20
C LEU A 20 15.60 24.09 -5.63
N ASN A 21 16.34 23.50 -6.57
CA ASN A 21 16.26 23.88 -7.97
C ASN A 21 14.85 23.64 -8.53
N PHE A 22 14.22 22.52 -8.16
CA PHE A 22 12.86 22.18 -8.58
C PHE A 22 11.83 23.22 -8.10
N ILE A 23 11.85 23.63 -6.83
CA ILE A 23 10.89 24.62 -6.30
C ILE A 23 11.18 26.05 -6.77
N GLN A 24 12.40 26.36 -7.20
CA GLN A 24 12.83 27.69 -7.67
C GLN A 24 12.78 27.84 -9.19
N GLN A 25 12.29 26.84 -9.93
CA GLN A 25 12.32 26.91 -11.40
C GLN A 25 11.49 28.08 -11.94
N PRO A 26 12.08 28.91 -12.83
CA PRO A 26 11.33 29.97 -13.50
C PRO A 26 10.35 29.35 -14.50
N THR A 27 9.13 29.90 -14.55
CA THR A 27 8.08 29.47 -15.50
C THR A 27 8.47 29.61 -16.97
N SER A 28 9.48 30.43 -17.28
CA SER A 28 9.97 30.69 -18.63
C SER A 28 11.05 29.73 -19.13
N SER A 29 11.71 28.95 -18.26
CA SER A 29 12.73 27.98 -18.69
C SER A 29 12.89 26.84 -17.69
N ILE A 30 12.56 25.62 -18.10
CA ILE A 30 12.79 24.40 -17.30
C ILE A 30 14.28 24.09 -17.35
N GLN A 31 14.98 24.26 -16.22
CA GLN A 31 16.35 23.76 -16.08
C GLN A 31 16.33 22.24 -15.89
N PHE A 32 17.36 21.57 -16.38
CA PHE A 32 17.52 20.14 -16.16
C PHE A 32 17.60 19.83 -14.65
N SER A 33 16.84 18.85 -14.20
CA SER A 33 16.91 18.28 -12.86
C SER A 33 16.61 16.79 -12.91
N PHE A 34 17.31 16.00 -12.09
CA PHE A 34 17.11 14.56 -12.01
C PHE A 34 15.74 14.18 -11.43
N ILE A 35 15.07 15.09 -10.72
CA ILE A 35 13.73 14.87 -10.15
C ILE A 35 12.68 14.59 -11.23
N PHE A 36 12.81 15.18 -12.41
CA PHE A 36 11.91 14.94 -13.54
C PHE A 36 12.06 13.56 -14.18
N TYR A 37 13.07 12.80 -13.77
CA TYR A 37 13.35 11.47 -14.29
C TYR A 37 13.37 10.43 -13.16
N PRO A 38 12.23 10.09 -12.53
CA PRO A 38 12.18 9.19 -11.38
C PRO A 38 12.77 7.80 -11.66
N PHE A 39 12.78 7.33 -12.91
CA PHE A 39 13.40 6.05 -13.27
C PHE A 39 14.91 6.05 -13.01
N PHE A 40 15.57 7.21 -13.06
CA PHE A 40 17.01 7.35 -12.84
C PHE A 40 17.38 7.32 -11.35
N LEU A 41 16.47 7.78 -10.48
CA LEU A 41 16.72 7.87 -9.05
C LEU A 41 16.65 6.50 -8.39
N SER A 42 17.69 6.18 -7.61
CA SER A 42 17.72 5.02 -6.73
C SER A 42 16.64 5.12 -5.64
N THR A 43 16.30 3.98 -5.03
CA THR A 43 15.32 3.93 -3.94
C THR A 43 15.71 4.85 -2.78
N ILE A 44 17.00 4.92 -2.43
CA ILE A 44 17.52 5.78 -1.37
C ILE A 44 17.26 7.25 -1.69
N ASN A 45 17.56 7.67 -2.92
CA ASN A 45 17.37 9.05 -3.37
C ASN A 45 15.89 9.43 -3.47
N LYS A 46 15.01 8.49 -3.88
CA LYS A 46 13.56 8.68 -3.85
C LYS A 46 13.02 8.88 -2.43
N ILE A 47 13.46 8.05 -1.49
CA ILE A 47 13.08 8.19 -0.06
C ILE A 47 13.56 9.53 0.49
N ALA A 48 14.80 9.92 0.20
CA ALA A 48 15.35 11.20 0.63
C ALA A 48 14.55 12.39 0.07
N LEU A 49 14.18 12.33 -1.22
CA LEU A 49 13.37 13.36 -1.88
C LEU A 49 11.99 13.49 -1.26
N LEU A 50 11.27 12.36 -1.09
CA LEU A 50 9.95 12.35 -0.44
C LEU A 50 10.02 12.93 0.97
N ASN A 51 11.04 12.56 1.75
CA ASN A 51 11.23 13.08 3.10
C ASN A 51 11.49 14.59 3.12
N ILE A 52 12.27 15.10 2.17
CA ILE A 52 12.54 16.54 2.04
C ILE A 52 11.25 17.29 1.66
N GLU A 53 10.51 16.77 0.69
CA GLU A 53 9.25 17.37 0.25
C GLU A 53 8.22 17.42 1.38
N SER A 54 7.98 16.30 2.07
CA SER A 54 7.02 16.23 3.18
C SER A 54 7.39 17.20 4.30
N LYS A 55 8.68 17.26 4.70
CA LYS A 55 9.14 18.19 5.73
C LYS A 55 8.99 19.66 5.32
N ALA A 56 9.30 19.99 4.06
CA ALA A 56 9.12 21.34 3.55
C ALA A 56 7.63 21.73 3.57
N ARG A 57 6.74 20.82 3.16
CA ARG A 57 5.29 21.05 3.16
C ARG A 57 4.72 21.19 4.57
N MET A 58 5.11 20.33 5.51
CA MET A 58 4.75 20.46 6.92
C MET A 58 5.22 21.78 7.54
N TYR A 59 6.44 22.21 7.21
CA TYR A 59 6.97 23.50 7.67
C TYR A 59 6.14 24.68 7.14
N LEU A 60 5.77 24.66 5.86
CA LEU A 60 4.93 25.69 5.25
C LEU A 60 3.54 25.73 5.89
N GLN A 61 2.92 24.56 6.13
CA GLN A 61 1.64 24.47 6.84
C GLN A 61 1.73 25.06 8.25
N ARG A 62 2.74 24.66 9.02
CA ARG A 62 2.99 25.20 10.36
C ARG A 62 3.18 26.72 10.33
N ARG A 63 3.97 27.23 9.39
CA ARG A 63 4.23 28.68 9.25
C ARG A 63 2.96 29.44 8.92
N SER A 64 2.16 28.92 7.98
CA SER A 64 0.87 29.50 7.59
C SER A 64 -0.08 29.60 8.79
N ILE A 65 -0.19 28.51 9.56
CA ILE A 65 -1.06 28.44 10.74
C ILE A 65 -0.54 29.33 11.88
N PHE A 66 0.76 29.42 12.07
CA PHE A 66 1.36 30.34 13.05
C PHE A 66 1.01 31.79 12.72
N VAL A 67 1.18 32.20 11.46
CA VAL A 67 0.78 33.54 11.00
C VAL A 67 -0.72 33.75 11.19
N HIS A 68 -1.56 32.78 10.77
CA HIS A 68 -3.00 32.85 10.98
C HIS A 68 -3.34 33.07 12.46
N ASN A 69 -2.73 32.31 13.38
CA ASN A 69 -2.98 32.41 14.81
C ASN A 69 -2.53 33.75 15.42
N ILE A 70 -1.60 34.47 14.80
CA ILE A 70 -1.24 35.83 15.24
C ILE A 70 -2.33 36.83 14.86
N PHE A 71 -2.90 36.71 13.65
CA PHE A 71 -3.80 37.71 13.08
C PHE A 71 -5.30 37.39 13.23
N SER A 72 -5.65 36.14 13.54
CA SER A 72 -7.01 35.65 13.71
C SER A 72 -7.34 35.50 15.19
N SER A 73 -8.63 35.64 15.55
CA SER A 73 -9.14 35.25 16.87
C SER A 73 -9.34 33.73 16.98
N ILE A 74 -9.58 33.05 15.85
CA ILE A 74 -9.71 31.59 15.80
C ILE A 74 -8.30 30.99 15.84
N ARG A 75 -8.08 30.07 16.78
CA ARG A 75 -6.82 29.35 16.92
C ARG A 75 -6.91 28.02 16.18
N LEU A 76 -6.08 27.85 15.15
CA LEU A 76 -5.95 26.59 14.40
C LEU A 76 -4.77 25.78 14.94
N ASN A 77 -4.86 24.46 14.86
CA ASN A 77 -3.80 23.56 15.27
C ASN A 77 -2.76 23.41 14.14
N PRO A 78 -1.45 23.65 14.39
CA PRO A 78 -0.40 23.46 13.38
C PRO A 78 -0.09 21.99 13.05
N PHE A 79 -0.60 21.06 13.84
CA PHE A 79 -0.40 19.62 13.71
C PHE A 79 -1.71 18.93 13.35
N PHE A 80 -1.60 17.79 12.68
CA PHE A 80 -2.70 16.86 12.55
C PHE A 80 -2.68 15.94 13.76
N LYS A 81 -3.51 16.26 14.74
CA LYS A 81 -3.52 15.59 16.04
C LYS A 81 -4.72 14.67 16.15
N ILE A 82 -4.48 13.42 16.53
CA ILE A 82 -5.52 12.47 16.90
C ILE A 82 -5.46 12.17 18.40
N HIS A 83 -6.63 11.97 18.99
CA HIS A 83 -6.78 11.55 20.38
C HIS A 83 -7.31 10.12 20.38
N VAL A 84 -6.59 9.20 21.02
CA VAL A 84 -6.91 7.77 20.95
C VAL A 84 -6.78 7.10 22.31
N ARG A 85 -7.60 6.08 22.53
CA ARG A 85 -7.54 5.22 23.71
C ARG A 85 -6.86 3.92 23.33
N ARG A 86 -5.95 3.43 24.19
CA ARG A 86 -5.22 2.17 23.93
C ARG A 86 -6.12 0.97 23.64
N ASN A 87 -7.28 0.93 24.29
CA ASN A 87 -8.23 -0.17 24.17
C ASN A 87 -9.24 0.01 23.01
N HIS A 88 -9.21 1.14 22.30
CA HIS A 88 -10.14 1.46 21.20
C HIS A 88 -9.40 2.16 20.05
N LEU A 89 -8.20 1.65 19.74
CA LEU A 89 -7.30 2.30 18.78
C LEU A 89 -7.92 2.44 17.39
N ILE A 90 -8.54 1.37 16.91
CA ILE A 90 -9.10 1.31 15.55
C ILE A 90 -10.33 2.24 15.47
N GLU A 91 -11.23 2.16 16.43
CA GLU A 91 -12.45 2.96 16.47
C GLU A 91 -12.14 4.46 16.59
N ASP A 92 -11.25 4.84 17.51
CA ASP A 92 -10.87 6.24 17.71
C ASP A 92 -10.08 6.80 16.50
N ALA A 93 -9.26 5.95 15.86
CA ALA A 93 -8.54 6.32 14.63
C ALA A 93 -9.50 6.48 13.45
N LEU A 94 -10.48 5.58 13.27
CA LEU A 94 -11.52 5.69 12.24
C LEU A 94 -12.25 7.02 12.38
N ILE A 95 -12.78 7.31 13.57
CA ILE A 95 -13.52 8.55 13.83
C ILE A 95 -12.64 9.77 13.54
N SER A 96 -11.41 9.78 14.04
CA SER A 96 -10.50 10.92 13.89
C SER A 96 -10.09 11.14 12.43
N LEU A 97 -9.75 10.08 11.71
CA LEU A 97 -9.25 10.16 10.33
C LEU A 97 -10.36 10.39 9.32
N GLU A 98 -11.57 9.87 9.54
CA GLU A 98 -12.71 10.19 8.70
C GLU A 98 -13.13 11.65 8.89
N TYR A 99 -13.36 12.06 10.14
CA TYR A 99 -13.85 13.41 10.41
C TYR A 99 -12.83 14.48 9.99
N GLN A 100 -11.55 14.32 10.36
CA GLN A 100 -10.55 15.34 10.07
C GLN A 100 -9.86 15.14 8.72
N GLY A 101 -9.62 13.89 8.31
CA GLY A 101 -8.83 13.59 7.12
C GLY A 101 -9.64 13.61 5.82
N ILE A 102 -10.87 13.07 5.84
CA ILE A 102 -11.72 13.01 4.64
C ILE A 102 -12.41 14.36 4.41
N GLU A 103 -12.97 14.98 5.45
CA GLU A 103 -13.65 16.28 5.31
C GLU A 103 -12.65 17.43 5.05
N HIS A 104 -11.43 17.32 5.59
CA HIS A 104 -10.39 18.33 5.45
C HIS A 104 -9.04 17.73 5.01
N PRO A 105 -8.87 17.34 3.73
CA PRO A 105 -7.68 16.65 3.24
C PRO A 105 -6.34 17.40 3.43
N ASP A 106 -6.38 18.71 3.62
CA ASP A 106 -5.18 19.51 3.93
C ASP A 106 -4.65 19.27 5.35
N GLU A 107 -5.48 18.77 6.28
CA GLU A 107 -5.04 18.33 7.61
C GLU A 107 -4.03 17.19 7.50
N LEU A 108 -4.25 16.23 6.60
CA LEU A 108 -3.34 15.09 6.37
C LEU A 108 -1.94 15.52 5.88
N LYS A 109 -1.79 16.77 5.42
CA LYS A 109 -0.51 17.36 4.99
C LYS A 109 0.23 18.09 6.12
N LYS A 110 -0.34 18.17 7.32
CA LYS A 110 0.35 18.65 8.52
C LYS A 110 1.19 17.51 9.12
N GLN A 111 2.07 17.86 10.06
CA GLN A 111 2.80 16.84 10.81
C GLN A 111 1.84 16.10 11.74
N PHE A 112 1.90 14.77 11.72
CA PHE A 112 1.05 13.88 12.50
C PHE A 112 1.51 13.82 13.96
N PHE A 113 0.54 13.85 14.89
CA PHE A 113 0.73 13.81 16.33
C PHE A 113 -0.32 12.90 16.96
N VAL A 114 0.09 12.12 17.95
CA VAL A 114 -0.81 11.26 18.72
C VAL A 114 -0.83 11.67 20.18
N GLU A 115 -2.03 11.74 20.75
CA GLU A 115 -2.24 11.86 22.19
C GLU A 115 -3.06 10.69 22.71
N PHE A 116 -2.47 9.93 23.63
CA PHE A 116 -3.17 8.85 24.33
C PHE A 116 -4.00 9.42 25.48
N GLU A 117 -5.26 8.98 25.57
CA GLU A 117 -6.16 9.42 26.66
C GLU A 117 -5.57 9.08 28.03
N GLY A 118 -5.52 10.07 28.92
CA GLY A 118 -5.03 9.91 30.29
C GLY A 118 -3.51 9.90 30.44
N GLU A 119 -2.75 10.07 29.35
CA GLU A 119 -1.28 10.09 29.38
C GLU A 119 -0.73 11.50 29.25
N GLN A 120 0.16 11.89 30.17
CA GLN A 120 0.92 13.13 30.05
C GLN A 120 2.15 12.88 29.18
N GLY A 121 2.09 13.26 27.91
CA GLY A 121 3.21 13.17 26.99
C GLY A 121 3.06 14.17 25.85
N HIS A 122 4.14 14.90 25.54
CA HIS A 122 4.24 15.66 24.30
C HIS A 122 4.88 14.75 23.25
N ASP A 123 4.19 14.51 22.15
CA ASP A 123 4.69 13.62 21.11
C ASP A 123 5.87 14.26 20.35
N GLU A 124 7.10 13.84 20.67
CA GLU A 124 8.29 14.18 19.87
C GLU A 124 8.54 13.16 18.74
N GLY A 125 7.52 12.37 18.40
CA GLY A 125 7.52 11.29 17.42
C GLY A 125 7.53 9.89 18.04
N GLY A 126 7.69 9.77 19.36
CA GLY A 126 7.64 8.50 20.08
C GLY A 126 6.24 7.90 20.13
N LEU A 127 5.24 8.72 20.50
CA LEU A 127 3.86 8.28 20.63
C LEU A 127 3.26 7.97 19.26
N SER A 128 3.60 8.76 18.24
CA SER A 128 3.24 8.46 16.85
C SER A 128 3.76 7.09 16.40
N LYS A 129 5.04 6.77 16.66
CA LYS A 129 5.61 5.46 16.30
C LYS A 129 4.94 4.31 17.03
N GLU A 130 4.71 4.48 18.33
CA GLU A 130 4.01 3.48 19.15
C GLU A 130 2.59 3.25 18.63
N PHE A 131 1.85 4.32 18.33
CA PHE A 131 0.52 4.22 17.74
C PHE A 131 0.52 3.41 16.44
N PHE A 132 1.43 3.72 15.51
CA PHE A 132 1.55 2.98 14.26
C PHE A 132 1.88 1.51 14.49
N GLN A 133 2.75 1.19 15.46
CA GLN A 133 3.05 -0.19 15.82
C GLN A 133 1.80 -0.92 16.33
N LEU A 134 1.09 -0.33 17.31
CA LEU A 134 -0.07 -0.95 17.93
C LEU A 134 -1.23 -1.14 16.94
N ILE A 135 -1.54 -0.11 16.15
CA ILE A 135 -2.68 -0.18 15.22
C ILE A 135 -2.42 -1.14 14.05
N THR A 136 -1.17 -1.22 13.56
CA THR A 136 -0.82 -2.18 12.52
C THR A 136 -0.85 -3.61 13.04
N GLU A 137 -0.37 -3.86 14.26
CA GLU A 137 -0.47 -5.17 14.91
C GLU A 137 -1.93 -5.65 15.05
N GLN A 138 -2.84 -4.75 15.46
CA GLN A 138 -4.26 -5.11 15.60
C GLN A 138 -4.95 -5.35 14.25
N ILE A 139 -4.80 -4.43 13.28
CA ILE A 139 -5.50 -4.51 11.99
C ILE A 139 -5.03 -5.69 11.13
N PHE A 140 -3.72 -5.98 11.15
CA PHE A 140 -3.16 -7.11 10.39
C PHE A 140 -3.20 -8.43 11.16
N SER A 141 -3.80 -8.45 12.35
CA SER A 141 -3.99 -9.69 13.08
C SER A 141 -4.98 -10.61 12.34
N PRO A 142 -4.74 -11.93 12.35
CA PRO A 142 -5.72 -12.89 11.83
C PRO A 142 -7.08 -12.79 12.52
N GLU A 143 -7.12 -12.37 13.78
CA GLU A 143 -8.35 -12.21 14.58
C GLU A 143 -9.23 -11.08 14.04
N TYR A 144 -8.62 -9.99 13.54
CA TYR A 144 -9.38 -8.90 12.92
C TYR A 144 -9.92 -9.30 11.54
N GLY A 145 -9.27 -10.23 10.85
CA GLY A 145 -9.84 -10.94 9.69
C GLY A 145 -9.81 -10.17 8.36
N MET A 146 -9.17 -9.00 8.29
CA MET A 146 -9.03 -8.24 7.03
C MET A 146 -7.95 -8.80 6.09
N PHE A 147 -6.85 -9.31 6.65
CA PHE A 147 -5.71 -9.80 5.91
C PHE A 147 -5.33 -11.21 6.36
N MET A 148 -4.72 -11.95 5.45
CA MET A 148 -4.16 -13.26 5.70
C MET A 148 -2.66 -13.22 5.42
N THR A 149 -1.87 -13.90 6.24
CA THR A 149 -0.45 -14.10 5.96
C THR A 149 -0.29 -15.33 5.09
N ASN A 150 0.30 -15.17 3.91
CA ASN A 150 0.68 -16.28 3.05
C ASN A 150 1.84 -17.05 3.70
N GLU A 151 1.70 -18.36 3.90
CA GLU A 151 2.71 -19.17 4.59
C GLU A 151 4.04 -19.28 3.83
N GLU A 152 3.99 -19.30 2.50
CA GLU A 152 5.16 -19.45 1.62
C GLU A 152 5.97 -18.15 1.56
N THR A 153 5.29 -17.01 1.40
CA THR A 153 5.97 -15.71 1.16
C THR A 153 6.10 -14.87 2.44
N ARG A 154 5.35 -15.20 3.49
CA ARG A 154 5.15 -14.37 4.70
C ARG A 154 4.60 -12.97 4.40
N CYS A 155 4.02 -12.78 3.22
CA CYS A 155 3.38 -11.52 2.85
C CYS A 155 1.91 -11.53 3.29
N LEU A 156 1.41 -10.36 3.67
CA LEU A 156 0.01 -10.10 3.89
C LEU A 156 -0.72 -10.00 2.53
N TRP A 157 -1.92 -10.56 2.47
CA TRP A 157 -2.84 -10.39 1.35
C TRP A 157 -4.27 -10.20 1.87
N PHE A 158 -5.13 -9.56 1.08
CA PHE A 158 -6.54 -9.36 1.43
C PHE A 158 -7.22 -10.70 1.69
N ASN A 159 -8.01 -10.77 2.76
CA ASN A 159 -8.84 -11.93 3.05
C ASN A 159 -10.05 -11.93 2.11
N PRO A 160 -10.19 -12.90 1.19
CA PRO A 160 -11.34 -12.98 0.28
C PRO A 160 -12.65 -13.32 1.02
N SER A 161 -12.55 -13.82 2.25
CA SER A 161 -13.68 -14.15 3.13
C SER A 161 -13.80 -13.18 4.31
N ALA A 162 -13.28 -11.96 4.15
CA ALA A 162 -13.47 -10.91 5.15
C ALA A 162 -14.97 -10.61 5.34
N ALA A 163 -15.32 -10.06 6.50
CA ALA A 163 -16.68 -9.62 6.76
C ALA A 163 -17.16 -8.62 5.69
N GLU A 164 -18.47 -8.61 5.44
CA GLU A 164 -19.10 -7.59 4.61
C GLU A 164 -18.95 -6.22 5.30
N ASP A 165 -18.93 -5.14 4.50
CA ASP A 165 -18.89 -3.73 4.94
C ASP A 165 -17.60 -3.21 5.63
N LEU A 166 -16.42 -3.74 5.28
CA LEU A 166 -15.11 -3.25 5.80
C LEU A 166 -14.49 -2.07 5.03
N ASP A 167 -15.30 -1.32 4.26
CA ASP A 167 -14.82 -0.23 3.39
C ASP A 167 -14.13 0.89 4.19
N ARG A 168 -14.62 1.16 5.40
CA ARG A 168 -14.10 2.20 6.29
C ARG A 168 -12.73 1.82 6.82
N GLU A 169 -12.54 0.57 7.19
CA GLU A 169 -11.31 -0.02 7.68
C GLU A 169 -10.25 -0.07 6.57
N TYR A 170 -10.62 -0.48 5.35
CA TYR A 170 -9.69 -0.43 4.22
C TYR A 170 -9.27 1.01 3.90
N THR A 171 -10.19 1.96 4.00
CA THR A 171 -9.88 3.39 3.86
C THR A 171 -8.94 3.87 4.96
N LEU A 172 -9.17 3.48 6.21
CA LEU A 172 -8.30 3.76 7.34
C LEU A 172 -6.87 3.27 7.07
N ILE A 173 -6.69 2.04 6.63
CA ILE A 173 -5.37 1.48 6.31
C ILE A 173 -4.69 2.29 5.22
N GLY A 174 -5.41 2.64 4.15
CA GLY A 174 -4.89 3.50 3.09
C GLY A 174 -4.37 4.84 3.63
N MET A 175 -5.15 5.48 4.51
CA MET A 175 -4.77 6.74 5.16
C MET A 175 -3.56 6.55 6.08
N LEU A 176 -3.51 5.49 6.90
CA LEU A 176 -2.39 5.19 7.78
C LEU A 176 -1.09 4.94 7.00
N LEU A 177 -1.16 4.17 5.91
CA LEU A 177 -0.01 3.94 5.01
C LEU A 177 0.49 5.27 4.42
N GLY A 178 -0.43 6.13 3.97
CA GLY A 178 -0.10 7.46 3.44
C GLY A 178 0.54 8.36 4.50
N LEU A 179 -0.02 8.40 5.71
CA LEU A 179 0.50 9.18 6.84
C LEU A 179 1.87 8.66 7.29
N ALA A 180 2.09 7.36 7.32
CA ALA A 180 3.38 6.77 7.66
C ALA A 180 4.47 7.19 6.65
N ILE A 181 4.18 7.09 5.35
CA ILE A 181 5.08 7.57 4.29
C ILE A 181 5.35 9.07 4.46
N TYR A 182 4.31 9.87 4.64
CA TYR A 182 4.41 11.33 4.73
C TYR A 182 5.20 11.79 5.95
N ASN A 183 5.10 11.08 7.08
CA ASN A 183 5.81 11.38 8.33
C ASN A 183 7.13 10.61 8.50
N SER A 184 7.61 9.93 7.46
CA SER A 184 8.85 9.13 7.49
C SER A 184 8.85 8.03 8.56
N ILE A 185 7.69 7.42 8.82
CA ILE A 185 7.50 6.32 9.76
C ILE A 185 7.54 5.00 8.98
N ILE A 186 8.46 4.13 9.37
CA ILE A 186 8.59 2.79 8.78
C ILE A 186 7.63 1.86 9.52
N LEU A 187 6.81 1.15 8.76
CA LEU A 187 5.88 0.15 9.28
C LEU A 187 6.46 -1.25 9.03
N ASP A 188 6.34 -2.13 10.02
CA ASP A 188 6.78 -3.53 9.89
C ASP A 188 5.69 -4.39 9.25
N ILE A 189 5.43 -4.11 7.98
CA ILE A 189 4.42 -4.78 7.17
C ILE A 189 5.03 -5.26 5.86
N LYS A 190 4.61 -6.44 5.41
CA LYS A 190 5.14 -7.05 4.20
C LYS A 190 4.00 -7.35 3.23
N PHE A 191 3.91 -6.57 2.17
CA PHE A 191 2.99 -6.81 1.07
C PHE A 191 3.73 -7.30 -0.18
N PRO A 192 3.10 -8.12 -1.03
CA PRO A 192 3.71 -8.51 -2.30
C PRO A 192 3.80 -7.32 -3.26
N PRO A 193 4.77 -7.30 -4.20
CA PRO A 193 4.96 -6.20 -5.17
C PRO A 193 3.70 -5.77 -5.93
N VAL A 194 2.80 -6.73 -6.20
CA VAL A 194 1.53 -6.50 -6.89
C VAL A 194 0.61 -5.50 -6.17
N LEU A 195 0.67 -5.42 -4.83
CA LEU A 195 -0.11 -4.42 -4.10
C LEU A 195 0.28 -3.01 -4.53
N TYR A 196 1.58 -2.72 -4.57
CA TYR A 196 2.08 -1.41 -4.96
C TYR A 196 1.77 -1.08 -6.42
N ARG A 197 1.74 -2.09 -7.30
CA ARG A 197 1.23 -1.92 -8.68
C ARG A 197 -0.25 -1.50 -8.69
N LYS A 198 -1.09 -2.14 -7.87
CA LYS A 198 -2.51 -1.80 -7.73
C LYS A 198 -2.70 -0.39 -7.17
N LEU A 199 -1.89 0.03 -6.20
CA LEU A 199 -1.90 1.41 -5.69
C LEU A 199 -1.53 2.45 -6.76
N MET A 200 -0.73 2.06 -7.77
CA MET A 200 -0.42 2.90 -8.93
C MET A 200 -1.49 2.83 -10.04
N GLY A 201 -2.64 2.22 -9.78
CA GLY A 201 -3.73 2.06 -10.76
C GLY A 201 -3.50 0.99 -11.81
N LYS A 202 -2.50 0.11 -11.64
CA LYS A 202 -2.24 -1.02 -12.55
C LYS A 202 -2.99 -2.26 -12.09
N ILE A 203 -3.49 -3.05 -13.04
CA ILE A 203 -4.03 -4.37 -12.74
C ILE A 203 -2.91 -5.37 -12.41
N GLY A 204 -3.27 -6.37 -11.61
CA GLY A 204 -2.42 -7.54 -11.39
C GLY A 204 -2.33 -8.38 -12.66
N THR A 205 -1.25 -9.12 -12.80
CA THR A 205 -0.91 -9.95 -13.96
C THR A 205 -0.53 -11.35 -13.52
N PHE A 206 -0.53 -12.31 -14.43
CA PHE A 206 -0.12 -13.68 -14.15
C PHE A 206 1.27 -13.75 -13.49
N GLU A 207 2.22 -12.95 -13.96
CA GLU A 207 3.59 -12.89 -13.42
C GLU A 207 3.65 -12.40 -11.98
N ASP A 208 2.68 -11.58 -11.54
CA ASP A 208 2.61 -11.13 -10.15
C ASP A 208 2.30 -12.27 -9.17
N LEU A 209 1.71 -13.37 -9.66
CA LEU A 209 1.47 -14.57 -8.84
C LEU A 209 2.78 -15.21 -8.40
N GLU A 210 3.87 -15.07 -9.14
CA GLU A 210 5.16 -15.65 -8.79
C GLU A 210 5.64 -15.18 -7.40
N THR A 211 5.36 -13.93 -7.05
CA THR A 211 5.78 -13.34 -5.77
C THR A 211 4.66 -13.27 -4.73
N SER A 212 3.39 -13.30 -5.15
CA SER A 212 2.25 -13.23 -4.22
C SER A 212 1.72 -14.62 -3.82
N HIS A 213 1.60 -15.53 -4.79
CA HIS A 213 1.08 -16.89 -4.61
C HIS A 213 1.93 -17.90 -5.42
N PRO A 214 3.18 -18.16 -5.00
CA PRO A 214 4.13 -18.88 -5.84
C PRO A 214 3.68 -20.31 -6.19
N THR A 215 3.02 -20.99 -5.26
CA THR A 215 2.41 -22.31 -5.52
C THR A 215 1.35 -22.25 -6.62
N ILE A 216 0.44 -21.26 -6.60
CA ILE A 216 -0.57 -21.07 -7.65
C ILE A 216 0.11 -20.75 -8.99
N TYR A 217 1.11 -19.87 -8.98
CA TYR A 217 1.89 -19.53 -10.17
C TYR A 217 2.53 -20.78 -10.81
N ARG A 218 3.20 -21.62 -10.01
CA ARG A 218 3.82 -22.87 -10.51
C ARG A 218 2.78 -23.81 -11.10
N SER A 219 1.67 -24.05 -10.39
CA SER A 219 0.60 -24.94 -10.86
C SER A 219 -0.02 -24.47 -12.18
N LEU A 220 -0.32 -23.18 -12.29
CA LEU A 220 -0.87 -22.60 -13.52
C LEU A 220 0.17 -22.59 -14.65
N LYS A 221 1.45 -22.33 -14.35
CA LYS A 221 2.52 -22.40 -15.33
C LYS A 221 2.69 -23.81 -15.89
N SER A 222 2.61 -24.84 -15.05
CA SER A 222 2.61 -26.24 -15.47
C SER A 222 1.41 -26.57 -16.36
N LEU A 223 0.21 -26.09 -16.02
CA LEU A 223 -0.99 -26.26 -16.86
C LEU A 223 -0.82 -25.62 -18.25
N LEU A 224 -0.22 -24.43 -18.29
CA LEU A 224 0.01 -23.68 -19.53
C LEU A 224 1.11 -24.30 -20.41
N THR A 225 2.09 -24.98 -19.83
CA THR A 225 3.23 -25.59 -20.55
C THR A 225 3.06 -27.10 -20.80
N PHE A 226 2.00 -27.72 -20.27
CA PHE A 226 1.80 -29.18 -20.25
C PHE A 226 2.07 -29.91 -21.58
N ASN A 227 1.55 -29.41 -22.71
CA ASN A 227 1.69 -30.05 -24.03
C ASN A 227 3.11 -29.94 -24.62
N GLU A 228 3.92 -28.99 -24.17
CA GLU A 228 5.31 -28.87 -24.61
C GLU A 228 6.16 -29.99 -23.98
N GLU A 229 5.71 -30.54 -22.86
CA GLU A 229 6.45 -31.53 -22.06
C GLU A 229 5.87 -32.96 -22.17
N ASN A 230 4.62 -33.13 -22.64
CA ASN A 230 3.92 -34.41 -22.66
C ASN A 230 3.17 -34.64 -23.98
N GLU A 231 3.80 -35.33 -24.93
CA GLU A 231 3.18 -35.70 -26.21
C GLU A 231 2.11 -36.80 -26.01
N GLY A 232 0.89 -36.55 -26.51
CA GLY A 232 -0.17 -37.56 -26.63
C GLY A 232 -1.22 -37.61 -25.52
N MET A 233 -1.15 -36.72 -24.52
CA MET A 233 -2.18 -36.58 -23.48
C MET A 233 -2.81 -35.17 -23.53
N THR A 234 -4.14 -35.08 -23.39
CA THR A 234 -4.83 -33.77 -23.33
C THR A 234 -4.86 -33.24 -21.90
N ILE A 235 -5.01 -31.93 -21.72
CA ILE A 235 -5.18 -31.33 -20.37
C ILE A 235 -6.43 -31.87 -19.70
N GLU A 236 -7.50 -32.07 -20.47
CA GLU A 236 -8.77 -32.61 -20.02
C GLU A 236 -8.58 -33.97 -19.36
N ASP A 237 -7.85 -34.87 -20.03
CA ASP A 237 -7.57 -36.23 -19.53
C ASP A 237 -6.62 -36.21 -18.33
N ALA A 238 -5.65 -35.30 -18.32
CA ALA A 238 -4.62 -35.24 -17.29
C ALA A 238 -5.08 -34.60 -15.97
N PHE A 239 -5.87 -33.53 -16.05
CA PHE A 239 -6.23 -32.69 -14.89
C PHE A 239 -7.72 -32.68 -14.56
N GLY A 240 -8.61 -32.88 -15.53
CA GLY A 240 -10.06 -32.85 -15.31
C GLY A 240 -10.59 -31.54 -14.71
N LEU A 241 -9.96 -30.41 -15.02
CA LEU A 241 -10.33 -29.09 -14.48
C LEU A 241 -11.47 -28.44 -15.27
N THR A 242 -12.20 -27.55 -14.61
CA THR A 242 -13.23 -26.69 -15.20
C THR A 242 -12.93 -25.22 -14.90
N PHE A 243 -13.70 -24.28 -15.46
CA PHE A 243 -13.57 -22.85 -15.17
C PHE A 243 -14.21 -22.44 -13.82
N GLN A 244 -14.35 -23.37 -12.88
CA GLN A 244 -14.77 -23.11 -11.50
C GLN A 244 -13.59 -23.35 -10.55
N VAL A 245 -13.38 -22.43 -9.62
CA VAL A 245 -12.32 -22.52 -8.59
C VAL A 245 -12.93 -22.60 -7.20
N ALA A 246 -12.24 -23.30 -6.31
CA ALA A 246 -12.56 -23.34 -4.89
C ALA A 246 -11.57 -22.46 -4.11
N ILE A 247 -12.10 -21.52 -3.32
CA ILE A 247 -11.34 -20.72 -2.37
C ILE A 247 -11.72 -21.21 -0.97
N ALA A 248 -10.73 -21.51 -0.14
CA ALA A 248 -10.98 -21.83 1.26
C ALA A 248 -11.19 -20.52 2.04
N ASP A 249 -12.25 -20.47 2.85
CA ASP A 249 -12.42 -19.41 3.83
C ASP A 249 -11.52 -19.63 5.06
N ALA A 250 -11.53 -18.67 5.99
CA ALA A 250 -10.77 -18.74 7.23
C ALA A 250 -11.16 -19.92 8.14
N MET A 251 -12.33 -20.53 7.94
CA MET A 251 -12.82 -21.70 8.67
C MET A 251 -12.57 -23.02 7.91
N GLY A 252 -11.94 -22.97 6.73
CA GLY A 252 -11.66 -24.12 5.88
C GLY A 252 -12.83 -24.58 4.99
N SER A 253 -13.95 -23.86 4.98
CA SER A 253 -15.06 -24.15 4.05
C SER A 253 -14.69 -23.73 2.64
N ARG A 254 -15.11 -24.51 1.65
CA ARG A 254 -14.82 -24.24 0.24
C ARG A 254 -15.93 -23.42 -0.40
N LEU A 255 -15.61 -22.20 -0.79
CA LEU A 255 -16.45 -21.33 -1.59
C LEU A 255 -16.12 -21.56 -3.07
N LEU A 256 -17.13 -21.84 -3.88
CA LEU A 256 -16.99 -22.08 -5.32
C LEU A 256 -17.24 -20.79 -6.09
N PHE A 257 -16.35 -20.49 -7.05
CA PHE A 257 -16.44 -19.31 -7.89
C PHE A 257 -16.25 -19.69 -9.36
N ASP A 258 -17.22 -19.30 -10.17
CA ASP A 258 -17.18 -19.44 -11.61
C ASP A 258 -16.32 -18.31 -12.23
N LEU A 259 -15.22 -18.67 -12.89
CA LEU A 259 -14.33 -17.72 -13.58
C LEU A 259 -14.94 -17.20 -14.89
N LYS A 260 -15.96 -17.88 -15.40
CA LYS A 260 -16.80 -17.52 -16.56
C LYS A 260 -18.22 -17.99 -16.31
N GLU A 261 -19.17 -17.43 -17.03
CA GLU A 261 -20.57 -17.88 -16.96
C GLU A 261 -20.67 -19.40 -17.18
N ASN A 262 -21.30 -20.10 -16.22
CA ASN A 262 -21.41 -21.57 -16.18
C ASN A 262 -20.03 -22.27 -16.16
N GLY A 263 -19.08 -21.75 -15.38
CA GLY A 263 -17.70 -22.22 -15.32
C GLY A 263 -17.58 -23.70 -14.93
N GLU A 264 -18.51 -24.19 -14.08
CA GLU A 264 -18.58 -25.58 -13.64
C GLU A 264 -18.64 -26.60 -14.80
N ILE A 265 -19.35 -26.27 -15.87
CA ILE A 265 -19.59 -27.21 -17.00
C ILE A 265 -18.62 -27.01 -18.16
N ILE A 266 -17.75 -26.00 -18.10
CA ILE A 266 -16.79 -25.69 -19.16
C ILE A 266 -15.45 -26.33 -18.80
N PRO A 267 -15.02 -27.42 -19.47
CA PRO A 267 -13.73 -28.03 -19.22
C PRO A 267 -12.59 -27.11 -19.65
N VAL A 268 -11.48 -27.15 -18.90
CA VAL A 268 -10.22 -26.49 -19.30
C VAL A 268 -9.52 -27.40 -20.31
N THR A 269 -9.24 -26.85 -21.48
CA THR A 269 -8.68 -27.56 -22.63
C THR A 269 -7.40 -26.91 -23.13
N ASN A 270 -6.68 -27.61 -24.00
CA ASN A 270 -5.52 -27.07 -24.71
C ASN A 270 -5.80 -25.77 -25.47
N VAL A 271 -7.03 -25.55 -25.91
CA VAL A 271 -7.44 -24.39 -26.70
C VAL A 271 -7.83 -23.20 -25.82
N ASN A 272 -8.44 -23.45 -24.65
CA ASN A 272 -9.01 -22.39 -23.82
C ASN A 272 -8.20 -22.05 -22.56
N ARG A 273 -7.15 -22.83 -22.23
CA ARG A 273 -6.32 -22.64 -21.03
C ARG A 273 -5.69 -21.25 -20.90
N GLU A 274 -5.37 -20.60 -22.03
CA GLU A 274 -4.74 -19.27 -22.01
C GLU A 274 -5.66 -18.19 -21.44
N VAL A 275 -6.98 -18.42 -21.39
CA VAL A 275 -7.93 -17.48 -20.78
C VAL A 275 -7.81 -17.46 -19.25
N ILE A 276 -6.99 -18.34 -18.66
CA ILE A 276 -6.70 -18.33 -17.22
C ILE A 276 -5.68 -17.24 -16.85
N LYS A 277 -4.94 -16.69 -17.82
CA LYS A 277 -4.03 -15.54 -17.62
C LYS A 277 -4.78 -14.21 -17.60
#